data_AF-A0AAX6DVB4-F1
#
_entry.id   AF-A0AAX6DVB4-F1
#
_cell.length_a   1.000
_cell.length_b   1.000
_cell.length_c   1.000
_cell.angle_alpha   90.00
_cell.angle_beta   90.00
_cell.angle_gamma   90.00
#
_symmetry.space_group_name_H-M   'P 1'
#
loop_
_entity.id
_entity.type
_entity.pdbx_description
1 polymer ?
#
loop_
_entity_poly.entity_id
_entity_poly.type
_entity_poly.pdbx_seq_one_letter_code
_entity_poly.pdbx_strand_id
1 'polypeptide(L)'
;MNLCLWLRDSNFIESGEITLASTVTTVLRCLSYAPRLPALDWGAIVRRCMRYEAQLSLKLQHEQGPKLLREECINFALAHANDFSPLLLFLDELTDLSRFRKLELNLQSMLLYHLADLFKMFSSSRIEKLSSDLVAYFSSPVSSYLSYDLNQRSSLRVSFWKGLHQGLNGTLNESIYISNIEKCMEHLFFILPVPNCDSRPEAGLAGSMQEWLEAIRCLSKAPHQWLMAMLQVPDINQFHEKDNLDEVAKLITARVRLVRIGCLPISELAKLKSCILSDRSEGVWWNVLIDVVAAVSTAEVTLRRQWLLDALEISCIAEHPSTAMWFVGLLSGSCSQYMPLLVADPDSVLRDLQVTLPSLLLKSSWSPVAESVADKLWTAMERICAQKTESTSAGGGVCLPGQDHISESEARSFTSLARAVQQACISLKDYLPLHKQLRLANMEAF
;
A
#
# COMPACT_ATOMS: atom_id res chain seq x y z
N MET A 1 -25.01 -41.73 1.10
CA MET A 1 -25.44 -42.31 2.39
C MET A 1 -24.34 -43.15 3.05
N ASN A 2 -23.76 -44.15 2.37
CA ASN A 2 -22.71 -45.02 2.94
C ASN A 2 -21.47 -44.27 3.48
N LEU A 3 -20.99 -43.25 2.78
CA LEU A 3 -19.83 -42.43 3.23
C LEU A 3 -20.12 -41.62 4.51
N CYS A 4 -21.33 -41.07 4.64
CA CYS A 4 -21.73 -40.28 5.81
C CYS A 4 -21.87 -41.15 7.07
N LEU A 5 -22.38 -42.37 6.90
CA LEU A 5 -22.48 -43.36 7.99
C LEU A 5 -21.09 -43.84 8.41
N TRP A 6 -20.20 -44.09 7.44
CA TRP A 6 -18.80 -44.43 7.73
C TRP A 6 -18.10 -43.34 8.55
N LEU A 7 -18.25 -42.05 8.19
CA LEU A 7 -17.68 -40.94 8.97
C LEU A 7 -18.24 -40.84 10.40
N ARG A 8 -19.53 -41.15 10.59
CA ARG A 8 -20.16 -41.15 11.91
C ARG A 8 -19.57 -42.23 12.81
N ASP A 9 -19.40 -43.43 12.26
CA ASP A 9 -19.04 -44.65 12.97
C ASP A 9 -17.50 -44.84 13.09
N SER A 10 -16.71 -44.02 12.39
CA SER A 10 -15.26 -44.01 12.47
C SER A 10 -14.77 -43.49 13.84
N ASN A 11 -14.18 -44.40 14.62
CA ASN A 11 -13.45 -44.08 15.84
C ASN A 11 -11.98 -43.81 15.51
N PHE A 12 -11.65 -42.56 15.20
CA PHE A 12 -10.31 -42.13 14.81
C PHE A 12 -9.21 -42.32 15.89
N ILE A 13 -9.58 -42.72 17.10
CA ILE A 13 -8.67 -42.79 18.26
C ILE A 13 -7.84 -44.10 18.25
N GLU A 14 -8.29 -45.15 17.55
CA GLU A 14 -7.64 -46.48 17.58
C GLU A 14 -6.72 -46.77 16.39
N SER A 15 -6.89 -46.11 15.23
CA SER A 15 -6.11 -46.38 14.02
C SER A 15 -5.16 -45.22 13.70
N GLY A 16 -3.87 -45.40 14.03
CA GLY A 16 -2.78 -44.44 13.82
C GLY A 16 -2.29 -44.29 12.37
N GLU A 17 -3.16 -44.37 11.36
CA GLU A 17 -2.73 -44.37 9.96
C GLU A 17 -3.03 -43.04 9.24
N ILE A 18 -1.99 -42.44 8.64
CA ILE A 18 -2.02 -41.22 7.81
C ILE A 18 -2.97 -41.38 6.60
N THR A 19 -3.13 -42.61 6.10
CA THR A 19 -4.05 -43.00 5.01
C THR A 19 -5.51 -42.68 5.34
N LEU A 20 -5.91 -42.80 6.61
CA LEU A 20 -7.27 -42.49 7.06
C LEU A 20 -7.57 -41.00 6.96
N ALA A 21 -6.63 -40.12 7.33
CA ALA A 21 -6.80 -38.67 7.25
C ALA A 21 -7.01 -38.21 5.79
N SER A 22 -6.19 -38.69 4.85
CA SER A 22 -6.34 -38.36 3.43
C SER A 22 -7.69 -38.81 2.82
N THR A 23 -8.19 -39.96 3.29
CA THR A 23 -9.50 -40.49 2.88
C THR A 23 -10.62 -39.62 3.43
N VAL A 24 -10.58 -39.26 4.72
CA VAL A 24 -11.56 -38.37 5.35
C VAL A 24 -11.57 -37.00 4.67
N THR A 25 -10.41 -36.42 4.39
CA THR A 25 -10.26 -35.16 3.64
C THR A 25 -10.96 -35.24 2.29
N THR A 26 -10.74 -36.32 1.53
CA THR A 26 -11.38 -36.52 0.22
C THR A 26 -12.90 -36.66 0.35
N VAL A 27 -13.37 -37.41 1.35
CA VAL A 27 -14.82 -37.58 1.60
C VAL A 27 -15.47 -36.25 1.98
N LEU A 28 -14.86 -35.47 2.89
CA LEU A 28 -15.37 -34.15 3.27
C LEU A 28 -15.43 -33.23 2.05
N ARG A 29 -14.37 -33.17 1.25
CA ARG A 29 -14.35 -32.40 0.01
C ARG A 29 -15.48 -32.78 -0.94
N CYS A 30 -15.72 -34.07 -1.16
CA CYS A 30 -16.84 -34.54 -1.97
C CYS A 30 -18.21 -34.13 -1.38
N LEU A 31 -18.36 -34.21 -0.06
CA LEU A 31 -19.59 -33.82 0.63
C LEU A 31 -19.81 -32.30 0.62
N SER A 32 -18.77 -31.48 0.56
CA SER A 32 -18.88 -30.01 0.41
C SER A 32 -19.59 -29.63 -0.90
N TYR A 33 -19.45 -30.43 -1.96
CA TYR A 33 -20.15 -30.24 -3.23
C TYR A 33 -21.51 -30.94 -3.32
N ALA A 34 -21.91 -31.70 -2.30
CA ALA A 34 -23.19 -32.40 -2.31
C ALA A 34 -24.33 -31.37 -2.13
N PRO A 35 -25.42 -31.45 -2.90
CA PRO A 35 -26.52 -30.49 -2.79
C PRO A 35 -27.36 -30.65 -1.51
N ARG A 36 -27.27 -31.82 -0.85
CA ARG A 36 -27.98 -32.14 0.40
C ARG A 36 -27.16 -33.09 1.25
N LEU A 37 -27.21 -32.89 2.57
CA LEU A 37 -26.62 -33.80 3.54
C LEU A 37 -27.69 -34.57 4.30
N PRO A 38 -27.41 -35.82 4.74
CA PRO A 38 -28.28 -36.53 5.65
C PRO A 38 -28.36 -35.82 7.02
N ALA A 39 -29.46 -36.03 7.74
CA ALA A 39 -29.69 -35.50 9.08
C ALA A 39 -28.77 -36.21 10.11
N LEU A 40 -27.55 -35.70 10.25
CA LEU A 40 -26.55 -36.12 11.23
C LEU A 40 -26.12 -34.92 12.05
N ASP A 41 -25.54 -35.16 13.23
CA ASP A 41 -24.84 -34.12 13.98
C ASP A 41 -23.48 -33.83 13.33
N TRP A 42 -23.53 -33.10 12.21
CA TRP A 42 -22.34 -32.69 11.47
C TRP A 42 -21.39 -31.83 12.30
N GLY A 43 -21.92 -31.07 13.27
CA GLY A 43 -21.09 -30.31 14.21
C GLY A 43 -20.22 -31.22 15.07
N ALA A 44 -20.77 -32.33 15.59
CA ALA A 44 -19.98 -33.30 16.36
C ALA A 44 -18.94 -34.02 15.51
N ILE A 45 -19.30 -34.43 14.28
CA ILE A 45 -18.40 -35.12 13.34
C ILE A 45 -17.22 -34.21 12.96
N VAL A 46 -17.49 -32.97 12.57
CA VAL A 46 -16.45 -32.00 12.18
C VAL A 46 -15.54 -31.67 13.37
N ARG A 47 -16.09 -31.44 14.57
CA ARG A 47 -15.27 -31.22 15.79
C ARG A 47 -14.40 -32.43 16.13
N ARG A 48 -14.82 -33.65 15.78
CA ARG A 48 -14.00 -34.87 15.95
C ARG A 48 -12.85 -34.90 14.95
N CYS A 49 -13.14 -34.63 13.67
CA CYS A 49 -12.13 -34.57 12.61
C CYS A 49 -11.06 -33.50 12.91
N MET A 50 -11.49 -32.32 13.38
CA MET A 50 -10.60 -31.23 13.79
C MET A 50 -9.65 -31.64 14.93
N ARG A 51 -10.15 -32.41 15.91
CA ARG A 51 -9.33 -32.90 17.04
C ARG A 51 -8.38 -34.01 16.62
N TYR A 52 -8.79 -34.86 15.69
CA TYR A 52 -7.98 -35.98 15.20
C TYR A 52 -6.69 -35.48 14.52
N GLU A 53 -6.80 -34.55 13.56
CA GLU A 53 -5.59 -34.03 12.90
C GLU A 53 -4.70 -33.25 13.87
N ALA A 54 -5.27 -32.48 14.81
CA ALA A 54 -4.49 -31.78 15.83
C ALA A 54 -3.65 -32.75 16.70
N GLN A 55 -4.17 -33.95 16.98
CA GLN A 55 -3.45 -34.99 17.72
C GLN A 55 -2.40 -35.72 16.85
N LEU A 56 -2.65 -35.89 15.56
CA LEU A 56 -1.69 -36.46 14.61
C LEU A 56 -0.48 -35.52 14.39
N SER A 57 -0.73 -34.22 14.22
CA SER A 57 0.31 -33.20 14.04
C SER A 57 1.27 -33.09 15.23
N LEU A 58 0.79 -33.36 16.46
CA LEU A 58 1.65 -33.41 17.64
C LEU A 58 2.58 -34.64 17.66
N LYS A 59 2.17 -35.74 17.02
CA LYS A 59 2.93 -37.01 16.99
C LYS A 59 3.93 -37.07 15.82
N LEU A 60 3.61 -36.46 14.69
CA LEU A 60 4.45 -36.40 13.48
C LEU A 60 5.19 -35.05 13.42
N GLN A 61 6.20 -34.87 14.27
CA GLN A 61 6.94 -33.59 14.37
C GLN A 61 7.82 -33.24 13.14
N HIS A 62 7.78 -33.99 12.03
CA HIS A 62 8.78 -33.81 10.97
C HIS A 62 8.38 -34.06 9.50
N GLU A 63 7.10 -34.26 9.18
CA GLU A 63 6.71 -34.38 7.77
C GLU A 63 5.76 -33.27 7.34
N GLN A 64 6.09 -32.64 6.20
CA GLN A 64 5.24 -31.74 5.43
C GLN A 64 4.07 -32.50 4.79
N GLY A 65 3.36 -33.30 5.59
CA GLY A 65 2.12 -33.96 5.21
C GLY A 65 0.99 -32.95 5.07
N PRO A 66 -0.04 -33.25 4.26
CA PRO A 66 -1.07 -32.29 3.90
C PRO A 66 -1.91 -31.91 5.12
N LYS A 67 -1.72 -30.68 5.62
CA LYS A 67 -2.58 -30.01 6.64
C LYS A 67 -3.97 -29.68 6.08
N LEU A 68 -4.59 -30.64 5.40
CA LEU A 68 -5.79 -30.43 4.60
C LEU A 68 -7.05 -30.79 5.39
N LEU A 69 -7.00 -31.63 6.42
CA LEU A 69 -8.24 -32.15 7.00
C LEU A 69 -9.00 -31.05 7.77
N ARG A 70 -8.31 -30.25 8.57
CA ARG A 70 -8.89 -29.12 9.32
C ARG A 70 -9.33 -28.00 8.39
N GLU A 71 -8.61 -27.76 7.30
CA GLU A 71 -9.02 -26.82 6.25
C GLU A 71 -10.30 -27.33 5.57
N GLU A 72 -10.34 -28.59 5.14
CA GLU A 72 -11.55 -29.18 4.55
C GLU A 72 -12.73 -29.22 5.52
N CYS A 73 -12.49 -29.38 6.83
CA CYS A 73 -13.52 -29.24 7.86
C CYS A 73 -14.17 -27.85 7.85
N ILE A 74 -13.36 -26.78 7.68
CA ILE A 74 -13.84 -25.41 7.57
C ILE A 74 -14.57 -25.20 6.24
N ASN A 75 -14.01 -25.65 5.11
CA ASN A 75 -14.67 -25.58 3.80
C ASN A 75 -16.04 -26.27 3.80
N PHE A 76 -16.10 -27.47 4.36
CA PHE A 76 -17.32 -28.24 4.51
C PHE A 76 -18.34 -27.51 5.38
N ALA A 77 -17.89 -26.95 6.52
CA ALA A 77 -18.77 -26.16 7.38
C ALA A 77 -19.30 -24.91 6.65
N LEU A 78 -18.45 -24.16 5.95
CA LEU A 78 -18.85 -22.98 5.18
C LEU A 78 -19.86 -23.31 4.08
N ALA A 79 -19.69 -24.43 3.38
CA ALA A 79 -20.59 -24.86 2.30
C ALA A 79 -22.01 -25.16 2.79
N HIS A 80 -22.17 -25.63 4.04
CA HIS A 80 -23.42 -26.20 4.54
C HIS A 80 -24.03 -25.49 5.75
N ALA A 81 -23.32 -24.54 6.38
CA ALA A 81 -23.78 -23.96 7.63
C ALA A 81 -25.04 -23.07 7.50
N ASN A 82 -25.43 -22.67 6.29
CA ASN A 82 -26.72 -22.01 6.05
C ASN A 82 -27.91 -22.94 6.31
N ASP A 83 -27.75 -24.23 5.99
CA ASP A 83 -28.80 -25.23 6.11
C ASP A 83 -28.71 -26.02 7.43
N PHE A 84 -27.53 -26.01 8.08
CA PHE A 84 -27.25 -26.82 9.27
C PHE A 84 -26.72 -25.99 10.44
N SER A 85 -27.61 -25.65 11.37
CA SER A 85 -27.30 -24.91 12.62
C SER A 85 -26.09 -25.46 13.41
N PRO A 86 -25.85 -26.78 13.56
CA PRO A 86 -24.67 -27.29 14.25
C PRO A 86 -23.33 -26.90 13.61
N LEU A 87 -23.30 -26.71 12.28
CA LEU A 87 -22.11 -26.25 11.55
C LEU A 87 -21.94 -24.73 11.70
N LEU A 88 -23.03 -23.97 11.73
CA LEU A 88 -22.99 -22.54 12.01
C LEU A 88 -22.45 -22.24 13.41
N LEU A 89 -22.93 -22.96 14.43
CA LEU A 89 -22.41 -22.87 15.81
C LEU A 89 -20.93 -23.25 15.89
N PHE A 90 -20.49 -24.23 15.11
CA PHE A 90 -19.08 -24.60 15.02
C PHE A 90 -18.23 -23.46 14.45
N LEU A 91 -18.67 -22.80 13.37
CA LEU A 91 -17.97 -21.64 12.79
C LEU A 91 -17.98 -20.44 13.76
N ASP A 92 -19.09 -20.22 14.47
CA ASP A 92 -19.18 -19.18 15.50
C ASP A 92 -18.17 -19.40 16.63
N GLU A 93 -18.08 -20.63 17.15
CA GLU A 93 -17.09 -21.02 18.16
C GLU A 93 -15.65 -20.79 17.66
N LEU A 94 -15.34 -21.12 16.40
CA LEU A 94 -14.00 -20.92 15.84
C LEU A 94 -13.62 -19.46 15.66
N THR A 95 -14.60 -18.61 15.38
CA THR A 95 -14.44 -17.16 15.18
C THR A 95 -14.58 -16.36 16.48
N ASP A 96 -14.86 -17.01 17.61
CA ASP A 96 -14.71 -16.38 18.92
C ASP A 96 -13.23 -16.06 19.17
N LEU A 97 -12.95 -14.84 19.61
CA LEU A 97 -11.59 -14.30 19.76
C LEU A 97 -10.68 -15.21 20.59
N SER A 98 -11.20 -15.84 21.64
CA SER A 98 -10.41 -16.71 22.52
C SER A 98 -9.94 -18.00 21.82
N ARG A 99 -10.77 -18.53 20.90
CA ARG A 99 -10.46 -19.72 20.11
C ARG A 99 -9.65 -19.37 18.87
N PHE A 100 -10.02 -18.29 18.17
CA PHE A 100 -9.32 -17.80 16.99
C PHE A 100 -7.82 -17.60 17.26
N ARG A 101 -7.48 -16.97 18.39
CA ARG A 101 -6.09 -16.76 18.85
C ARG A 101 -5.25 -18.03 19.01
N LYS A 102 -5.90 -19.18 19.21
CA LYS A 102 -5.26 -20.49 19.42
C LYS A 102 -5.20 -21.33 18.15
N LEU A 103 -5.81 -20.88 17.06
CA LEU A 103 -5.78 -21.60 15.79
C LEU A 103 -4.41 -21.50 15.14
N GLU A 104 -4.10 -22.49 14.30
CA GLU A 104 -2.92 -22.46 13.43
C GLU A 104 -3.04 -21.32 12.40
N LEU A 105 -1.90 -20.77 11.97
CA LEU A 105 -1.86 -19.59 11.08
C LEU A 105 -2.67 -19.78 9.79
N ASN A 106 -2.59 -20.96 9.17
CA ASN A 106 -3.34 -21.29 7.96
C ASN A 106 -4.86 -21.26 8.19
N LEU A 107 -5.34 -21.78 9.33
CA LEU A 107 -6.77 -21.76 9.67
C LEU A 107 -7.25 -20.34 9.99
N GLN A 108 -6.42 -19.54 10.66
CA GLN A 108 -6.72 -18.11 10.87
C GLN A 108 -6.82 -17.38 9.52
N SER A 109 -5.83 -17.55 8.63
CA SER A 109 -5.85 -17.00 7.27
C SER A 109 -7.09 -17.44 6.49
N MET A 110 -7.48 -18.71 6.58
CA MET A 110 -8.64 -19.25 5.89
C MET A 110 -9.95 -18.64 6.37
N LEU A 111 -10.14 -18.50 7.69
CA LEU A 111 -11.33 -17.84 8.26
C LEU A 111 -11.40 -16.35 7.86
N LEU A 112 -10.25 -15.66 7.85
CA LEU A 112 -10.16 -14.27 7.40
C LEU A 112 -10.47 -14.13 5.90
N TYR A 113 -10.02 -15.08 5.07
CA TYR A 113 -10.30 -15.09 3.64
C TYR A 113 -11.79 -15.31 3.34
N HIS A 114 -12.47 -16.17 4.12
CA HIS A 114 -13.90 -16.44 4.00
C HIS A 114 -14.78 -15.54 4.88
N LEU A 115 -14.27 -14.39 5.32
CA LEU A 115 -15.00 -13.47 6.20
C LEU A 115 -16.33 -12.99 5.58
N ALA A 116 -16.36 -12.79 4.26
CA ALA A 116 -17.57 -12.44 3.53
C ALA A 116 -18.67 -13.49 3.66
N ASP A 117 -18.31 -14.77 3.62
CA ASP A 117 -19.25 -15.88 3.76
C ASP A 117 -19.76 -15.95 5.21
N LEU A 118 -18.86 -15.85 6.19
CA LEU A 118 -19.24 -15.80 7.61
C LEU A 118 -20.23 -14.67 7.92
N PHE A 119 -19.99 -13.48 7.37
CA PHE A 119 -20.88 -12.36 7.58
C PHE A 119 -22.25 -12.52 6.91
N LYS A 120 -22.37 -13.26 5.80
CA LYS A 120 -23.69 -13.59 5.22
C LYS A 120 -24.53 -14.48 6.14
N MET A 121 -23.88 -15.23 7.02
CA MET A 121 -24.49 -16.29 7.81
C MET A 121 -24.79 -15.86 9.25
N PHE A 122 -24.04 -14.90 9.78
CA PHE A 122 -24.20 -14.42 11.14
C PHE A 122 -25.25 -13.33 11.28
N SER A 123 -25.82 -13.20 12.48
CA SER A 123 -26.70 -12.07 12.82
C SER A 123 -25.92 -10.76 12.86
N SER A 124 -26.59 -9.62 12.64
CA SER A 124 -25.96 -8.30 12.66
C SER A 124 -25.18 -8.01 13.95
N SER A 125 -25.74 -8.38 15.11
CA SER A 125 -25.07 -8.26 16.41
C SER A 125 -23.79 -9.09 16.51
N ARG A 126 -23.76 -10.26 15.87
CA ARG A 126 -22.58 -11.12 15.85
C ARG A 126 -21.52 -10.61 14.89
N ILE A 127 -21.92 -10.04 13.74
CA ILE A 127 -21.03 -9.38 12.78
C ILE A 127 -20.30 -8.20 13.44
N GLU A 128 -21.03 -7.36 14.18
CA GLU A 128 -20.45 -6.23 14.92
C GLU A 128 -19.42 -6.73 15.95
N LYS A 129 -19.79 -7.74 16.74
CA LYS A 129 -18.86 -8.35 17.71
C LYS A 129 -17.63 -8.93 17.01
N LEU A 130 -17.80 -9.70 15.93
CA LEU A 130 -16.70 -10.31 15.19
C LEU A 130 -15.75 -9.26 14.62
N SER A 131 -16.29 -8.20 14.03
CA SER A 131 -15.52 -7.11 13.45
C SER A 131 -14.70 -6.39 14.54
N SER A 132 -15.32 -6.11 15.69
CA SER A 132 -14.64 -5.52 16.85
C SER A 132 -13.55 -6.44 17.42
N ASP A 133 -13.83 -7.74 17.56
CA ASP A 133 -12.88 -8.74 18.04
C ASP A 133 -11.65 -8.85 17.10
N LEU A 134 -11.87 -8.83 15.79
CA LEU A 134 -10.81 -8.86 14.78
C LEU A 134 -9.97 -7.58 14.83
N VAL A 135 -10.60 -6.41 14.88
CA VAL A 135 -9.89 -5.14 15.06
C VAL A 135 -9.02 -5.17 16.32
N ALA A 136 -9.58 -5.60 17.46
CA ALA A 136 -8.84 -5.73 18.70
C ALA A 136 -7.68 -6.75 18.59
N TYR A 137 -7.86 -7.82 17.82
CA TYR A 137 -6.82 -8.82 17.59
C TYR A 137 -5.60 -8.24 16.82
N PHE A 138 -5.82 -7.42 15.81
CA PHE A 138 -4.74 -6.85 15.00
C PHE A 138 -4.10 -5.59 15.63
N SER A 139 -4.86 -4.84 16.43
CA SER A 139 -4.39 -3.56 16.99
C SER A 139 -3.88 -3.66 18.44
N SER A 140 -4.24 -4.69 19.20
CA SER A 140 -3.86 -4.76 20.62
C SER A 140 -2.38 -5.07 20.82
N PRO A 141 -1.66 -4.33 21.70
CA PRO A 141 -0.26 -4.57 22.02
C PRO A 141 -0.01 -5.87 22.80
N VAL A 142 -1.06 -6.51 23.32
CA VAL A 142 -0.99 -7.78 24.07
C VAL A 142 -1.45 -8.96 23.21
N SER A 143 -1.71 -8.74 21.92
CA SER A 143 -2.23 -9.78 21.04
C SER A 143 -1.18 -10.85 20.73
N SER A 144 -1.61 -12.12 20.67
CA SER A 144 -0.75 -13.22 20.20
C SER A 144 -0.29 -13.02 18.77
N TYR A 145 -1.00 -12.20 17.98
CA TYR A 145 -0.59 -11.75 16.65
C TYR A 145 0.83 -11.15 16.64
N LEU A 146 1.23 -10.45 17.70
CA LEU A 146 2.55 -9.82 17.80
C LEU A 146 3.68 -10.82 18.08
N SER A 147 3.37 -12.11 18.29
CA SER A 147 4.39 -13.16 18.37
C SER A 147 4.83 -13.67 16.99
N TYR A 148 4.05 -13.42 15.93
CA TYR A 148 4.37 -13.86 14.58
C TYR A 148 5.49 -13.03 13.94
N ASP A 149 6.18 -13.61 12.95
CA ASP A 149 7.14 -12.88 12.12
C ASP A 149 6.45 -11.92 11.14
N LEU A 150 7.22 -11.03 10.50
CA LEU A 150 6.68 -10.01 9.59
C LEU A 150 5.92 -10.60 8.40
N ASN A 151 6.39 -11.71 7.84
CA ASN A 151 5.78 -12.36 6.66
C ASN A 151 4.47 -13.05 7.04
N GLN A 152 4.44 -13.73 8.19
CA GLN A 152 3.24 -14.35 8.74
C GLN A 152 2.17 -13.31 9.05
N ARG A 153 2.55 -12.18 9.67
CA ARG A 153 1.63 -11.07 9.92
C ARG A 153 1.08 -10.49 8.61
N SER A 154 1.95 -10.27 7.63
CA SER A 154 1.53 -9.78 6.31
C SER A 154 0.57 -10.77 5.62
N SER A 155 0.84 -12.07 5.70
CA SER A 155 -0.05 -13.12 5.16
C SER A 155 -1.45 -13.10 5.79
N LEU A 156 -1.54 -12.91 7.11
CA LEU A 156 -2.83 -12.76 7.80
C LEU A 156 -3.58 -11.52 7.31
N ARG A 157 -2.89 -10.36 7.25
CA ARG A 157 -3.50 -9.10 6.77
C ARG A 157 -3.93 -9.19 5.31
N VAL A 158 -3.13 -9.83 4.44
CA VAL A 158 -3.49 -10.13 3.04
C VAL A 158 -4.77 -10.97 2.98
N SER A 159 -4.88 -12.00 3.82
CA SER A 159 -6.08 -12.85 3.87
C SER A 159 -7.31 -12.06 4.33
N PHE A 160 -7.13 -11.17 5.32
CA PHE A 160 -8.17 -10.29 5.82
C PHE A 160 -8.64 -9.29 4.75
N TRP A 161 -7.72 -8.62 4.05
CA TRP A 161 -8.04 -7.74 2.92
C TRP A 161 -8.84 -8.46 1.83
N LYS A 162 -8.45 -9.69 1.47
CA LYS A 162 -9.17 -10.51 0.48
C LYS A 162 -10.59 -10.83 0.94
N GLY A 163 -10.79 -11.18 2.20
CA GLY A 163 -12.11 -11.45 2.76
C GLY A 163 -13.02 -10.22 2.78
N LEU A 164 -12.48 -9.07 3.19
CA LEU A 164 -13.22 -7.79 3.15
C LEU A 164 -13.61 -7.39 1.72
N HIS A 165 -12.69 -7.53 0.77
CA HIS A 165 -12.95 -7.26 -0.65
C HIS A 165 -14.06 -8.15 -1.21
N GLN A 166 -14.11 -9.43 -0.84
CA GLN A 166 -15.21 -10.33 -1.24
C GLN A 166 -16.55 -9.86 -0.67
N GLY A 167 -16.55 -9.32 0.55
CA GLY A 167 -17.75 -8.78 1.19
C GLY A 167 -18.36 -7.62 0.42
N LEU A 168 -17.52 -6.71 -0.07
CA LEU A 168 -17.95 -5.56 -0.89
C LEU A 168 -18.50 -5.94 -2.27
N ASN A 169 -18.19 -7.14 -2.79
CA ASN A 169 -18.73 -7.62 -4.07
C ASN A 169 -20.10 -8.30 -3.93
N GLY A 170 -20.55 -8.58 -2.70
CA GLY A 170 -21.83 -9.26 -2.44
C GLY A 170 -23.05 -8.33 -2.57
N THR A 171 -24.22 -8.90 -2.85
CA THR A 171 -25.53 -8.20 -2.90
C THR A 171 -26.06 -7.75 -1.52
N LEU A 172 -25.23 -7.80 -0.48
CA LEU A 172 -25.60 -7.41 0.88
C LEU A 172 -25.59 -5.88 0.99
N ASN A 173 -26.65 -5.24 0.53
CA ASN A 173 -26.87 -3.79 0.66
C ASN A 173 -27.33 -3.37 2.06
N GLU A 174 -26.94 -4.10 3.10
CA GLU A 174 -27.24 -3.71 4.48
C GLU A 174 -26.19 -2.68 4.93
N SER A 175 -26.63 -1.47 5.28
CA SER A 175 -25.74 -0.40 5.75
C SER A 175 -24.87 -0.82 6.94
N ILE A 176 -25.41 -1.67 7.82
CA ILE A 176 -24.70 -2.21 8.98
C ILE A 176 -23.53 -3.09 8.53
N TYR A 177 -23.73 -3.91 7.50
CA TYR A 177 -22.70 -4.79 6.95
C TYR A 177 -21.52 -3.99 6.39
N ILE A 178 -21.83 -3.01 5.55
CA ILE A 178 -20.82 -2.15 4.92
C ILE A 178 -20.05 -1.35 6.01
N SER A 179 -20.74 -0.81 7.01
CA SER A 179 -20.09 -0.04 8.09
C SER A 179 -19.08 -0.86 8.91
N ASN A 180 -19.33 -2.17 9.07
CA ASN A 180 -18.40 -3.06 9.78
C ASN A 180 -17.17 -3.38 8.92
N ILE A 181 -17.36 -3.59 7.62
CA ILE A 181 -16.26 -3.75 6.66
C ILE A 181 -15.39 -2.47 6.65
N GLU A 182 -16.02 -1.30 6.54
CA GLU A 182 -15.36 0.01 6.57
C GLU A 182 -14.48 0.17 7.81
N LYS A 183 -15.02 -0.12 9.01
CA LYS A 183 -14.25 -0.11 10.26
C LYS A 183 -13.04 -1.04 10.22
N CYS A 184 -13.19 -2.27 9.71
CA CYS A 184 -12.07 -3.20 9.58
C CYS A 184 -11.02 -2.70 8.59
N MET A 185 -11.44 -2.17 7.44
CA MET A 185 -10.55 -1.62 6.42
C MET A 185 -9.76 -0.42 6.94
N GLU A 186 -10.41 0.48 7.68
CA GLU A 186 -9.77 1.63 8.32
C GLU A 186 -8.63 1.19 9.24
N HIS A 187 -8.91 0.27 10.17
CA HIS A 187 -7.89 -0.22 11.10
C HIS A 187 -6.77 -0.97 10.39
N LEU A 188 -7.09 -1.80 9.39
CA LEU A 188 -6.08 -2.48 8.59
C LEU A 188 -5.18 -1.50 7.85
N PHE A 189 -5.75 -0.40 7.35
CA PHE A 189 -4.99 0.62 6.64
C PHE A 189 -3.97 1.32 7.52
N PHE A 190 -4.34 1.69 8.75
CA PHE A 190 -3.39 2.33 9.67
C PHE A 190 -2.20 1.42 10.00
N ILE A 191 -2.44 0.12 10.14
CA ILE A 191 -1.38 -0.87 10.40
C ILE A 191 -0.63 -1.36 9.15
N LEU A 192 -0.97 -0.87 7.94
CA LEU A 192 -0.23 -1.25 6.73
C LEU A 192 1.25 -0.90 6.88
N PRO A 193 2.17 -1.73 6.35
CA PRO A 193 3.58 -1.39 6.34
C PRO A 193 3.82 -0.15 5.48
N VAL A 194 4.71 0.71 5.94
CA VAL A 194 5.19 1.85 5.17
C VAL A 194 5.80 1.34 3.86
N PRO A 195 5.45 1.92 2.70
CA PRO A 195 5.99 1.48 1.42
C PRO A 195 7.47 1.88 1.35
N ASN A 196 8.36 0.95 1.67
CA ASN A 196 9.81 1.11 1.53
C ASN A 196 10.34 0.32 0.34
N CYS A 197 11.00 1.00 -0.58
CA CYS A 197 11.77 0.43 -1.69
C CYS A 197 13.29 0.69 -1.48
N ASP A 198 13.78 0.57 -0.24
CA ASP A 198 15.22 0.65 -0.03
C ASP A 198 15.91 -0.57 -0.68
N SER A 199 17.06 -0.28 -1.26
CA SER A 199 17.81 -1.07 -2.24
C SER A 199 18.38 -2.38 -1.69
N ARG A 200 17.53 -3.39 -1.52
CA ARG A 200 17.83 -4.81 -1.78
C ARG A 200 16.54 -5.61 -1.62
N PRO A 201 16.17 -6.49 -2.57
CA PRO A 201 15.04 -7.40 -2.39
C PRO A 201 15.40 -8.45 -1.33
N GLU A 202 15.35 -8.07 -0.06
CA GLU A 202 15.26 -9.04 1.02
C GLU A 202 13.86 -9.68 0.97
N ALA A 203 13.79 -10.97 1.29
CA ALA A 203 12.57 -11.78 1.17
C ALA A 203 11.35 -11.22 1.93
N GLY A 204 11.52 -10.26 2.84
CA GLY A 204 10.44 -9.56 3.54
C GLY A 204 9.70 -8.50 2.73
N LEU A 205 10.28 -7.97 1.65
CA LEU A 205 9.68 -6.91 0.82
C LEU A 205 8.59 -7.44 -0.14
N ALA A 206 8.61 -8.73 -0.47
CA ALA A 206 7.58 -9.35 -1.31
C ALA A 206 6.22 -9.40 -0.61
N GLY A 207 6.22 -9.57 0.72
CA GLY A 207 5.00 -9.59 1.53
C GLY A 207 4.31 -8.23 1.60
N SER A 208 5.08 -7.16 1.85
CA SER A 208 4.53 -5.79 1.92
C SER A 208 3.94 -5.32 0.60
N MET A 209 4.58 -5.63 -0.53
CA MET A 209 4.05 -5.29 -1.85
C MET A 209 2.72 -6.00 -2.13
N GLN A 210 2.64 -7.30 -1.84
CA GLN A 210 1.40 -8.07 -2.02
C GLN A 210 0.27 -7.55 -1.14
N GLU A 211 0.59 -7.17 0.10
CA GLU A 211 -0.38 -6.58 1.02
C GLU A 211 -0.95 -5.26 0.50
N TRP A 212 -0.08 -4.36 0.02
CA TRP A 212 -0.52 -3.12 -0.61
C TRP A 212 -1.42 -3.37 -1.83
N LEU A 213 -1.09 -4.35 -2.68
CA LEU A 213 -1.92 -4.67 -3.85
C LEU A 213 -3.34 -5.10 -3.45
N GLU A 214 -3.47 -5.95 -2.43
CA GLU A 214 -4.79 -6.37 -1.95
C GLU A 214 -5.53 -5.25 -1.20
N ALA A 215 -4.83 -4.40 -0.45
CA ALA A 215 -5.41 -3.22 0.19
C ALA A 215 -6.01 -2.26 -0.85
N ILE A 216 -5.24 -1.93 -1.90
CA ILE A 216 -5.72 -1.04 -2.99
C ILE A 216 -6.89 -1.68 -3.74
N ARG A 217 -6.83 -3.00 -4.00
CA ARG A 217 -7.96 -3.72 -4.62
C ARG A 217 -9.22 -3.61 -3.76
N CYS A 218 -9.11 -3.79 -2.43
CA CYS A 218 -10.22 -3.64 -1.51
C CYS A 218 -10.76 -2.20 -1.47
N LEU A 219 -9.89 -1.20 -1.32
CA LEU A 219 -10.24 0.23 -1.30
C LEU A 219 -10.93 0.67 -2.59
N SER A 220 -10.56 0.11 -3.74
CA SER A 220 -11.19 0.44 -5.04
C SER A 220 -12.68 0.05 -5.13
N LYS A 221 -13.16 -0.79 -4.22
CA LYS A 221 -14.56 -1.21 -4.11
C LYS A 221 -15.34 -0.50 -3.01
N ALA A 222 -14.66 0.28 -2.17
CA ALA A 222 -15.30 0.96 -1.06
C ALA A 222 -16.23 2.09 -1.55
N PRO A 223 -17.28 2.46 -0.79
CA PRO A 223 -18.13 3.59 -1.12
C PRO A 223 -17.31 4.89 -1.25
N HIS A 224 -17.51 5.62 -2.34
CA HIS A 224 -16.68 6.80 -2.68
C HIS A 224 -16.66 7.85 -1.57
N GLN A 225 -17.82 8.14 -0.95
CA GLN A 225 -17.92 9.15 0.11
C GLN A 225 -17.08 8.76 1.35
N TRP A 226 -17.16 7.50 1.77
CA TRP A 226 -16.38 6.99 2.89
C TRP A 226 -14.88 6.98 2.55
N LEU A 227 -14.53 6.50 1.35
CA LEU A 227 -13.14 6.42 0.88
C LEU A 227 -12.46 7.80 0.87
N MET A 228 -13.16 8.84 0.41
CA MET A 228 -12.63 10.20 0.37
C MET A 228 -12.47 10.82 1.77
N ALA A 229 -13.37 10.50 2.71
CA ALA A 229 -13.26 10.93 4.10
C ALA A 229 -12.09 10.23 4.82
N MET A 230 -11.95 8.92 4.63
CA MET A 230 -10.89 8.12 5.24
C MET A 230 -9.50 8.48 4.68
N LEU A 231 -9.40 8.75 3.37
CA LEU A 231 -8.15 9.15 2.74
C LEU A 231 -7.87 10.66 2.85
N GLN A 232 -8.55 11.41 3.70
CA GLN A 232 -8.32 12.85 3.84
C GLN A 232 -6.90 13.12 4.34
N VAL A 233 -6.13 13.90 3.57
CA VAL A 233 -4.79 14.33 3.98
C VAL A 233 -4.95 15.58 4.86
N PRO A 234 -4.40 15.60 6.09
CA PRO A 234 -4.46 16.78 6.96
C PRO A 234 -3.63 17.95 6.39
N ASP A 235 -3.98 19.18 6.78
CA ASP A 235 -3.24 20.38 6.37
C ASP A 235 -1.84 20.42 6.97
N ILE A 236 -0.85 20.74 6.13
CA ILE A 236 0.59 20.59 6.42
C ILE A 236 1.10 21.52 7.51
N ASN A 237 0.42 22.65 7.70
CA ASN A 237 0.80 23.69 8.65
C ASN A 237 0.66 23.26 10.13
N GLN A 238 0.30 22.00 10.40
CA GLN A 238 0.12 21.45 11.76
C GLN A 238 1.17 20.38 12.13
N PHE A 239 2.16 20.08 11.28
CA PHE A 239 3.07 18.94 11.49
C PHE A 239 4.39 19.29 12.20
N HIS A 240 4.67 18.59 13.32
CA HIS A 240 5.97 18.64 14.00
C HIS A 240 6.56 17.26 14.35
N GLU A 241 5.90 16.14 14.02
CA GLU A 241 6.35 14.79 14.43
C GLU A 241 6.53 13.81 13.26
N LYS A 242 7.58 12.99 13.34
CA LYS A 242 8.02 12.02 12.32
C LYS A 242 6.97 10.93 12.03
N ASP A 243 6.21 10.51 13.04
CA ASP A 243 5.18 9.47 12.91
C ASP A 243 4.00 9.95 12.04
N ASN A 244 3.76 11.26 11.96
CA ASN A 244 2.71 11.84 11.11
C ASN A 244 3.08 11.81 9.62
N LEU A 245 4.38 11.83 9.27
CA LEU A 245 4.83 11.83 7.88
C LEU A 245 4.61 10.48 7.20
N ASP A 246 4.82 9.37 7.92
CA ASP A 246 4.60 8.02 7.40
C ASP A 246 3.11 7.77 7.12
N GLU A 247 2.22 8.28 7.98
CA GLU A 247 0.77 8.21 7.78
C GLU A 247 0.33 9.03 6.57
N VAL A 248 0.82 10.27 6.44
CA VAL A 248 0.56 11.11 5.27
C VAL A 248 1.06 10.43 3.98
N ALA A 249 2.26 9.84 4.02
CA ALA A 249 2.81 9.11 2.89
C ALA A 249 1.93 7.92 2.48
N LYS A 250 1.38 7.16 3.45
CA LYS A 250 0.42 6.07 3.17
C LYS A 250 -0.86 6.61 2.51
N LEU A 251 -1.43 7.69 3.03
CA LEU A 251 -2.65 8.31 2.50
C LEU A 251 -2.46 8.77 1.05
N ILE A 252 -1.36 9.46 0.77
CA ILE A 252 -1.01 9.90 -0.59
C ILE A 252 -0.76 8.71 -1.50
N THR A 253 0.05 7.73 -1.05
CA THR A 253 0.33 6.50 -1.81
C THR A 253 -0.96 5.77 -2.21
N ALA A 254 -1.91 5.65 -1.28
CA ALA A 254 -3.19 5.02 -1.53
C ALA A 254 -3.98 5.77 -2.62
N ARG A 255 -4.12 7.10 -2.50
CA ARG A 255 -4.79 7.94 -3.50
C ARG A 255 -4.15 7.79 -4.88
N VAL A 256 -2.81 7.85 -4.93
CA VAL A 256 -2.04 7.74 -6.17
C VAL A 256 -2.26 6.39 -6.84
N ARG A 257 -2.20 5.30 -6.08
CA ARG A 257 -2.44 3.94 -6.61
C ARG A 257 -3.88 3.75 -7.05
N LEU A 258 -4.85 4.32 -6.35
CA LEU A 258 -6.26 4.34 -6.74
C LEU A 258 -6.50 5.12 -8.05
N VAL A 259 -5.80 6.25 -8.26
CA VAL A 259 -5.82 6.98 -9.53
C VAL A 259 -5.21 6.16 -10.65
N ARG A 260 -4.07 5.50 -10.39
CA ARG A 260 -3.37 4.69 -11.39
C ARG A 260 -4.21 3.51 -11.90
N ILE A 261 -5.06 2.92 -11.06
CA ILE A 261 -6.00 1.86 -11.49
C ILE A 261 -7.32 2.42 -12.05
N GLY A 262 -7.48 3.75 -12.16
CA GLY A 262 -8.66 4.40 -12.69
C GLY A 262 -9.86 4.49 -11.74
N CYS A 263 -9.68 4.22 -10.45
CA CYS A 263 -10.74 4.32 -9.45
C CYS A 263 -11.04 5.77 -9.04
N LEU A 264 -10.01 6.63 -9.07
CA LEU A 264 -10.12 8.05 -8.77
C LEU A 264 -9.67 8.89 -9.97
N PRO A 265 -10.24 10.09 -10.19
CA PRO A 265 -9.76 10.98 -11.23
C PRO A 265 -8.42 11.60 -10.82
N ILE A 266 -7.55 11.84 -11.79
CA ILE A 266 -6.23 12.45 -11.58
C ILE A 266 -6.29 13.88 -11.02
N SER A 267 -7.46 14.54 -11.12
CA SER A 267 -7.74 15.82 -10.46
C SER A 267 -7.59 15.75 -8.94
N GLU A 268 -7.80 14.58 -8.32
CA GLU A 268 -7.57 14.41 -6.87
C GLU A 268 -6.09 14.51 -6.49
N LEU A 269 -5.18 14.10 -7.38
CA LEU A 269 -3.74 14.29 -7.16
C LEU A 269 -3.32 15.74 -7.36
N ALA A 270 -4.01 16.48 -8.25
CA ALA A 270 -3.70 17.89 -8.48
C ALA A 270 -3.89 18.74 -7.22
N LYS A 271 -4.86 18.39 -6.36
CA LYS A 271 -5.10 19.04 -5.07
C LYS A 271 -3.96 18.85 -4.06
N LEU A 272 -3.16 17.80 -4.25
CA LEU A 272 -2.08 17.42 -3.34
C LEU A 272 -0.69 17.87 -3.86
N LYS A 273 -0.62 18.61 -4.97
CA LYS A 273 0.67 19.01 -5.59
C LYS A 273 1.59 19.76 -4.65
N SER A 274 1.07 20.79 -3.98
CA SER A 274 1.85 21.55 -3.00
C SER A 274 2.38 20.61 -1.93
N CYS A 275 1.50 19.80 -1.34
CA CYS A 275 1.87 18.83 -0.31
C CYS A 275 2.97 17.87 -0.73
N ILE A 276 2.84 17.28 -1.92
CA ILE A 276 3.78 16.28 -2.41
C ILE A 276 5.15 16.90 -2.70
N LEU A 277 5.18 18.15 -3.18
CA LEU A 277 6.37 18.74 -3.79
C LEU A 277 7.08 19.80 -2.93
N SER A 278 6.47 20.28 -1.84
CA SER A 278 7.04 21.36 -1.02
C SER A 278 7.79 20.90 0.23
N ASP A 279 7.57 19.67 0.70
CA ASP A 279 8.03 19.21 2.00
C ASP A 279 9.35 18.41 1.97
N ARG A 280 10.05 18.35 3.11
CA ARG A 280 11.33 17.65 3.29
C ARG A 280 11.13 16.17 3.17
N SER A 281 12.00 15.51 2.39
CA SER A 281 11.66 14.15 2.00
C SER A 281 12.86 13.20 1.85
N GLU A 282 13.32 12.66 2.99
CA GLU A 282 14.25 11.51 3.03
C GLU A 282 13.45 10.20 3.25
N GLY A 283 13.88 9.09 2.65
CA GLY A 283 13.29 7.77 2.87
C GLY A 283 11.97 7.53 2.13
N VAL A 284 10.87 7.33 2.87
CA VAL A 284 9.55 6.85 2.39
C VAL A 284 8.99 7.67 1.23
N TRP A 285 9.20 8.98 1.27
CA TRP A 285 8.63 9.91 0.31
C TRP A 285 9.18 9.74 -1.11
N TRP A 286 10.39 9.20 -1.24
CA TRP A 286 10.93 8.82 -2.56
C TRP A 286 9.98 7.84 -3.28
N ASN A 287 9.41 6.90 -2.53
CA ASN A 287 8.46 5.93 -3.06
C ASN A 287 7.13 6.59 -3.43
N VAL A 288 6.70 7.60 -2.66
CA VAL A 288 5.55 8.43 -3.00
C VAL A 288 5.79 9.13 -4.34
N LEU A 289 6.95 9.77 -4.54
CA LEU A 289 7.27 10.45 -5.81
C LEU A 289 7.30 9.47 -6.99
N ILE A 290 7.88 8.28 -6.83
CA ILE A 290 7.86 7.23 -7.86
C ILE A 290 6.42 6.85 -8.23
N ASP A 291 5.57 6.58 -7.24
CA ASP A 291 4.18 6.20 -7.48
C ASP A 291 3.40 7.35 -8.15
N VAL A 292 3.62 8.61 -7.74
CA VAL A 292 2.97 9.78 -8.34
C VAL A 292 3.37 9.93 -9.80
N VAL A 293 4.67 9.81 -10.10
CA VAL A 293 5.16 9.87 -11.49
C VAL A 293 4.62 8.72 -12.31
N ALA A 294 4.55 7.51 -11.75
CA ALA A 294 3.94 6.37 -12.44
C ALA A 294 2.47 6.66 -12.79
N ALA A 295 1.68 7.24 -11.87
CA ALA A 295 0.30 7.64 -12.15
C ALA A 295 0.23 8.74 -13.23
N VAL A 296 1.01 9.82 -13.09
CA VAL A 296 1.03 10.97 -14.01
C VAL A 296 1.53 10.58 -15.42
N SER A 297 2.47 9.63 -15.52
CA SER A 297 3.04 9.18 -16.79
C SER A 297 1.99 8.56 -17.73
N THR A 298 0.93 7.96 -17.16
CA THR A 298 -0.19 7.36 -17.92
C THR A 298 -1.22 8.38 -18.38
N ALA A 299 -1.11 9.64 -17.94
CA ALA A 299 -2.08 10.68 -18.24
C ALA A 299 -1.87 11.36 -19.61
N GLU A 300 -2.85 12.17 -19.99
CA GLU A 300 -2.76 13.02 -21.18
C GLU A 300 -1.53 13.93 -21.16
N VAL A 301 -1.00 14.22 -22.34
CA VAL A 301 0.23 15.02 -22.48
C VAL A 301 0.04 16.43 -21.90
N THR A 302 -1.14 17.03 -22.08
CA THR A 302 -1.50 18.35 -21.53
C THR A 302 -1.35 18.38 -20.02
N LEU A 303 -1.87 17.36 -19.34
CA LEU A 303 -1.77 17.24 -17.89
C LEU A 303 -0.33 17.02 -17.44
N ARG A 304 0.43 16.15 -18.13
CA ARG A 304 1.85 15.93 -17.83
C ARG A 304 2.69 17.21 -17.94
N ARG A 305 2.42 18.03 -18.97
CA ARG A 305 3.04 19.36 -19.13
C ARG A 305 2.71 20.27 -17.94
N GLN A 306 1.45 20.28 -17.51
CA GLN A 306 1.04 21.08 -16.36
C GLN A 306 1.74 20.64 -15.07
N TRP A 307 1.83 19.33 -14.81
CA TRP A 307 2.56 18.80 -13.66
C TRP A 307 4.04 19.18 -13.66
N LEU A 308 4.68 19.19 -14.84
CA LEU A 308 6.07 19.64 -14.98
C LEU A 308 6.21 21.13 -14.64
N LEU A 309 5.33 21.97 -15.16
CA LEU A 309 5.35 23.42 -14.89
C LEU A 309 5.06 23.75 -13.42
N ASP A 310 4.05 23.11 -12.84
CA ASP A 310 3.67 23.31 -11.44
C ASP A 310 4.79 22.87 -10.50
N ALA A 311 5.48 21.77 -10.80
CA ALA A 311 6.62 21.33 -9.99
C ALA A 311 7.77 22.34 -10.01
N LEU A 312 8.09 22.90 -11.18
CA LEU A 312 9.09 23.96 -11.29
C LEU A 312 8.67 25.23 -10.56
N GLU A 313 7.38 25.59 -10.63
CA GLU A 313 6.85 26.74 -9.90
C GLU A 313 6.91 26.55 -8.39
N ILE A 314 6.51 25.37 -7.88
CA ILE A 314 6.63 25.02 -6.47
C ILE A 314 8.10 25.06 -6.04
N SER A 315 9.04 24.58 -6.86
CA SER A 315 10.47 24.66 -6.54
C SER A 315 11.00 26.09 -6.39
N CYS A 316 10.34 27.09 -7.00
CA CYS A 316 10.74 28.48 -6.88
C CYS A 316 10.32 29.12 -5.54
N ILE A 317 9.41 28.50 -4.79
CA ILE A 317 8.85 29.05 -3.55
C ILE A 317 9.00 28.11 -2.34
N ALA A 318 9.14 26.81 -2.57
CA ALA A 318 9.19 25.80 -1.51
C ALA A 318 10.40 25.97 -0.59
N GLU A 319 10.22 25.55 0.66
CA GLU A 319 11.31 25.41 1.64
C GLU A 319 12.28 24.27 1.26
N HIS A 320 11.77 23.26 0.53
CA HIS A 320 12.53 22.09 0.09
C HIS A 320 12.48 21.91 -1.45
N PRO A 321 13.16 22.77 -2.23
CA PRO A 321 13.17 22.68 -3.69
C PRO A 321 13.72 21.34 -4.23
N SER A 322 14.50 20.59 -3.46
CA SER A 322 15.00 19.27 -3.85
C SER A 322 13.89 18.28 -4.20
N THR A 323 12.82 18.24 -3.41
CA THR A 323 11.67 17.33 -3.61
C THR A 323 11.00 17.57 -4.97
N ALA A 324 10.76 18.84 -5.30
CA ALA A 324 10.21 19.22 -6.60
C ALA A 324 11.17 18.89 -7.76
N MET A 325 12.48 19.08 -7.57
CA MET A 325 13.49 18.77 -8.60
C MET A 325 13.63 17.26 -8.84
N TRP A 326 13.54 16.43 -7.80
CA TRP A 326 13.46 14.98 -7.95
C TRP A 326 12.24 14.56 -8.76
N PHE A 327 11.07 15.15 -8.49
CA PHE A 327 9.87 14.89 -9.27
C PHE A 327 10.05 15.27 -10.75
N VAL A 328 10.64 16.44 -11.04
CA VAL A 328 10.95 16.89 -12.41
C VAL A 328 11.90 15.90 -13.10
N GLY A 329 12.93 15.43 -12.41
CA GLY A 329 13.86 14.41 -12.91
C GLY A 329 13.18 13.08 -13.22
N LEU A 330 12.33 12.58 -12.31
CA LEU A 330 11.58 11.34 -12.49
C LEU A 330 10.57 11.45 -13.65
N LEU A 331 9.82 12.54 -13.73
CA LEU A 331 8.83 12.76 -14.79
C LEU A 331 9.50 12.92 -16.16
N SER A 332 10.60 13.66 -16.21
CA SER A 332 11.38 13.80 -17.45
C SER A 332 12.03 12.49 -17.87
N GLY A 333 12.60 11.74 -16.94
CA GLY A 333 13.16 10.40 -17.18
C GLY A 333 12.13 9.43 -17.75
N SER A 334 10.98 9.30 -17.10
CA SER A 334 9.88 8.41 -17.52
C SER A 334 9.27 8.77 -18.87
N CYS A 335 9.30 10.05 -19.26
CA CYS A 335 8.79 10.52 -20.54
C CYS A 335 9.89 10.68 -21.62
N SER A 336 11.16 10.44 -21.28
CA SER A 336 12.30 10.52 -22.21
C SER A 336 12.51 9.21 -22.98
N GLN A 337 13.42 9.22 -23.95
CA GLN A 337 13.82 8.01 -24.67
C GLN A 337 14.71 7.05 -23.84
N TYR A 338 15.20 7.51 -22.69
CA TYR A 338 16.14 6.77 -21.83
C TYR A 338 15.46 6.04 -20.65
N MET A 339 14.13 5.95 -20.67
CA MET A 339 13.28 5.38 -19.61
C MET A 339 13.76 4.04 -19.00
N PRO A 340 14.32 3.05 -19.73
CA PRO A 340 14.73 1.78 -19.12
C PRO A 340 16.07 1.82 -18.35
N LEU A 341 16.84 2.90 -18.47
CA LEU A 341 18.25 2.95 -18.03
C LEU A 341 18.50 3.86 -16.82
N LEU A 342 17.53 4.71 -16.46
CA LEU A 342 17.71 5.77 -15.49
C LEU A 342 16.60 5.64 -14.43
N VAL A 343 16.92 5.95 -13.18
CA VAL A 343 16.09 5.84 -11.96
C VAL A 343 16.33 4.55 -11.16
N ALA A 344 17.38 4.58 -10.34
CA ALA A 344 17.56 3.67 -9.21
C ALA A 344 17.67 4.41 -7.87
N ASP A 345 18.19 5.64 -7.87
CA ASP A 345 18.45 6.44 -6.67
C ASP A 345 18.23 7.95 -6.90
N PRO A 346 17.91 8.73 -5.84
CA PRO A 346 17.63 10.17 -5.93
C PRO A 346 18.76 11.00 -6.55
N ASP A 347 20.03 10.66 -6.29
CA ASP A 347 21.17 11.43 -6.77
C ASP A 347 21.39 11.24 -8.28
N SER A 348 21.24 10.02 -8.77
CA SER A 348 21.29 9.72 -10.20
C SER A 348 20.18 10.47 -10.96
N VAL A 349 18.97 10.53 -10.40
CA VAL A 349 17.86 11.28 -11.03
C VAL A 349 18.18 12.78 -11.20
N LEU A 350 18.81 13.41 -10.22
CA LEU A 350 19.24 14.81 -10.35
C LEU A 350 20.38 14.95 -11.38
N ARG A 351 21.37 14.06 -11.38
CA ARG A 351 22.47 14.09 -12.36
C ARG A 351 21.99 13.91 -13.78
N ASP A 352 21.03 13.01 -13.97
CA ASP A 352 20.48 12.68 -15.30
C ASP A 352 19.55 13.78 -15.83
N LEU A 353 19.10 14.70 -14.99
CA LEU A 353 18.21 15.81 -15.36
C LEU A 353 18.76 16.62 -16.54
N GLN A 354 20.08 16.84 -16.60
CA GLN A 354 20.75 17.55 -17.69
C GLN A 354 20.58 16.86 -19.06
N VAL A 355 20.24 15.57 -19.08
CA VAL A 355 20.04 14.78 -20.30
C VAL A 355 18.55 14.50 -20.53
N THR A 356 17.83 14.10 -19.49
CA THR A 356 16.42 13.67 -19.59
C THR A 356 15.49 14.84 -19.93
N LEU A 357 15.70 16.01 -19.32
CA LEU A 357 14.83 17.16 -19.52
C LEU A 357 14.97 17.76 -20.93
N PRO A 358 16.19 18.04 -21.47
CA PRO A 358 16.32 18.47 -22.85
C PRO A 358 15.79 17.43 -23.85
N SER A 359 16.07 16.15 -23.63
CA SER A 359 15.54 15.07 -24.49
C SER A 359 14.01 15.05 -24.53
N LEU A 360 13.36 15.32 -23.40
CA LEU A 360 11.92 15.45 -23.32
C LEU A 360 11.42 16.64 -24.15
N LEU A 361 12.01 17.83 -23.96
CA LEU A 361 11.57 19.08 -24.58
C LEU A 361 11.79 19.12 -26.10
N LEU A 362 12.76 18.36 -26.62
CA LEU A 362 12.99 18.19 -28.06
C LEU A 362 11.83 17.50 -28.77
N LYS A 363 10.98 16.75 -28.06
CA LYS A 363 9.81 16.11 -28.66
C LYS A 363 8.77 17.18 -29.04
N SER A 364 8.17 17.06 -30.22
CA SER A 364 7.12 17.99 -30.70
C SER A 364 5.94 18.12 -29.74
N SER A 365 5.65 17.04 -29.00
CA SER A 365 4.62 17.02 -27.95
C SER A 365 4.99 17.81 -26.68
N TRP A 366 6.16 18.43 -26.57
CA TRP A 366 6.59 19.23 -25.41
C TRP A 366 7.06 20.63 -25.80
N SER A 367 7.27 20.90 -27.09
CA SER A 367 7.63 22.22 -27.63
C SER A 367 6.78 23.39 -27.10
N PRO A 368 5.43 23.29 -26.92
CA PRO A 368 4.63 24.43 -26.44
C PRO A 368 4.97 24.93 -25.03
N VAL A 369 5.64 24.11 -24.21
CA VAL A 369 6.02 24.48 -22.84
C VAL A 369 7.52 24.62 -22.65
N ALA A 370 8.33 24.38 -23.69
CA ALA A 370 9.79 24.31 -23.58
C ALA A 370 10.42 25.62 -23.07
N GLU A 371 9.99 26.76 -23.62
CA GLU A 371 10.46 28.09 -23.18
C GLU A 371 10.05 28.38 -21.73
N SER A 372 8.80 28.09 -21.35
CA SER A 372 8.31 28.31 -19.98
C SER A 372 9.02 27.40 -18.97
N VAL A 373 9.32 26.16 -19.34
CA VAL A 373 10.09 25.22 -18.53
C VAL A 373 11.51 25.73 -18.31
N ALA A 374 12.19 26.18 -19.37
CA ALA A 374 13.54 26.73 -19.27
C ALA A 374 13.57 28.00 -18.39
N ASP A 375 12.58 28.87 -18.55
CA ASP A 375 12.46 30.12 -17.78
C ASP A 375 12.24 29.86 -16.28
N LYS A 376 11.30 28.96 -15.93
CA LYS A 376 11.05 28.58 -14.53
C LYS A 376 12.23 27.83 -13.90
N LEU A 377 12.89 26.96 -14.66
CA LEU A 377 14.10 26.27 -14.19
C LEU A 377 15.23 27.26 -13.88
N TRP A 378 15.38 28.29 -14.71
CA TRP A 378 16.31 29.39 -14.47
C TRP A 378 15.97 30.15 -13.18
N THR A 379 14.70 30.47 -12.94
CA THR A 379 14.27 31.15 -11.70
C THR A 379 14.55 30.29 -10.46
N ALA A 380 14.29 28.97 -10.53
CA ALA A 380 14.62 28.04 -9.47
C ALA A 380 16.15 27.99 -9.22
N MET A 381 16.95 27.98 -10.28
CA MET A 381 18.41 28.04 -10.20
C MET A 381 18.90 29.32 -9.50
N GLU A 382 18.36 30.49 -9.88
CA GLU A 382 18.75 31.77 -9.29
C GLU A 382 18.50 31.79 -7.77
N ARG A 383 17.36 31.27 -7.32
CA ARG A 383 17.03 31.14 -5.90
C ARG A 383 18.01 30.23 -5.17
N ILE A 384 18.24 29.02 -5.70
CA ILE A 384 19.17 28.05 -5.11
C ILE A 384 20.60 28.64 -5.06
N CYS A 385 21.02 29.41 -6.07
CA CYS A 385 22.35 30.01 -6.06
C CYS A 385 22.48 31.23 -5.14
N ALA A 386 21.44 32.06 -5.03
CA ALA A 386 21.43 33.24 -4.16
C ALA A 386 21.69 32.85 -2.70
N GLN A 387 21.03 31.79 -2.22
CA GLN A 387 21.14 31.36 -0.83
C GLN A 387 22.51 30.72 -0.49
N LYS A 388 23.25 30.20 -1.49
CA LYS A 388 24.66 29.80 -1.33
C LYS A 388 25.54 31.00 -0.98
N THR A 389 25.31 32.11 -1.66
CA THR A 389 26.11 33.34 -1.56
C THR A 389 25.91 33.96 -0.17
N GLU A 390 24.68 33.98 0.32
CA GLU A 390 24.32 34.40 1.68
C GLU A 390 24.97 33.51 2.74
N SER A 391 24.88 32.18 2.59
CA SER A 391 25.48 31.20 3.52
C SER A 391 27.01 31.29 3.59
N THR A 392 27.68 31.73 2.52
CA THR A 392 29.14 31.91 2.48
C THR A 392 29.59 33.25 3.07
N SER A 393 28.70 34.25 3.09
CA SER A 393 28.95 35.61 3.60
C SER A 393 28.57 35.82 5.08
N ALA A 394 27.92 34.85 5.73
CA ALA A 394 27.39 34.97 7.09
C ALA A 394 28.45 34.84 8.19
N GLY A 395 29.41 35.76 8.20
CA GLY A 395 30.07 36.25 9.41
C GLY A 395 29.32 37.48 9.93
N GLY A 396 28.16 37.29 10.56
CA GLY A 396 27.46 38.34 11.31
C GLY A 396 26.61 39.31 10.47
N GLY A 397 25.34 38.95 10.23
CA GLY A 397 24.31 39.87 9.76
C GLY A 397 22.96 39.44 10.29
N VAL A 398 22.25 40.34 10.99
CA VAL A 398 20.96 40.09 11.65
C VAL A 398 19.89 39.78 10.60
N CYS A 399 19.29 38.58 10.67
CA CYS A 399 18.21 38.16 9.78
C CYS A 399 16.95 39.00 9.99
N LEU A 400 16.39 39.53 8.90
CA LEU A 400 15.05 40.11 8.86
C LEU A 400 14.03 38.97 8.69
N PRO A 401 12.91 38.94 9.45
CA PRO A 401 11.91 37.89 9.32
C PRO A 401 11.02 38.18 8.10
N GLY A 402 11.05 37.31 7.10
CA GLY A 402 10.11 37.36 5.96
C GLY A 402 10.66 37.05 4.57
N GLN A 403 11.90 36.57 4.42
CA GLN A 403 12.39 36.05 3.13
C GLN A 403 12.12 34.55 3.01
N ASP A 404 11.80 34.11 1.80
CA ASP A 404 11.52 32.71 1.45
C ASP A 404 12.78 31.85 1.65
N HIS A 405 13.04 31.42 2.87
CA HIS A 405 14.26 30.69 3.21
C HIS A 405 14.15 29.20 2.85
N ILE A 406 15.10 28.68 2.08
CA ILE A 406 15.33 27.24 1.95
C ILE A 406 15.81 26.68 3.31
N SER A 407 15.27 25.54 3.71
CA SER A 407 15.56 24.88 4.98
C SER A 407 17.03 24.47 5.11
N GLU A 408 17.64 24.68 6.29
CA GLU A 408 19.02 24.24 6.60
C GLU A 408 19.22 22.73 6.41
N SER A 409 18.13 21.97 6.48
CA SER A 409 18.16 20.53 6.27
C SER A 409 18.59 20.10 4.86
N GLU A 410 18.45 20.99 3.87
CA GLU A 410 18.91 20.77 2.50
C GLU A 410 20.43 20.98 2.34
N ALA A 411 21.12 21.55 3.34
CA ALA A 411 22.54 21.93 3.22
C ALA A 411 23.45 20.78 2.77
N ARG A 412 23.12 19.53 3.12
CA ARG A 412 23.87 18.33 2.71
C ARG A 412 23.75 18.03 1.21
N SER A 413 22.59 18.29 0.60
CA SER A 413 22.30 18.02 -0.82
C SER A 413 22.31 19.28 -1.68
N PHE A 414 22.47 20.44 -1.06
CA PHE A 414 22.35 21.74 -1.73
C PHE A 414 23.38 21.94 -2.85
N THR A 415 24.62 21.51 -2.64
CA THR A 415 25.69 21.66 -3.64
C THR A 415 25.46 20.75 -4.84
N SER A 416 25.00 19.51 -4.63
CA SER A 416 24.67 18.59 -5.72
C SER A 416 23.42 19.05 -6.48
N LEU A 417 22.41 19.55 -5.77
CA LEU A 417 21.21 20.14 -6.35
C LEU A 417 21.54 21.37 -7.22
N ALA A 418 22.29 22.34 -6.68
CA ALA A 418 22.68 23.54 -7.40
C ALA A 418 23.45 23.20 -8.69
N ARG A 419 24.40 22.26 -8.60
CA ARG A 419 25.15 21.77 -9.77
C ARG A 419 24.24 21.11 -10.80
N ALA A 420 23.36 20.20 -10.37
CA ALA A 420 22.45 19.50 -11.26
C ALA A 420 21.51 20.46 -12.01
N VAL A 421 20.91 21.41 -11.28
CA VAL A 421 20.02 22.42 -11.86
C VAL A 421 20.78 23.36 -12.79
N GLN A 422 21.99 23.79 -12.43
CA GLN A 422 22.85 24.61 -13.30
C GLN A 422 23.15 23.89 -14.63
N GLN A 423 23.54 22.61 -14.57
CA GLN A 423 23.82 21.83 -15.78
C GLN A 423 22.58 21.59 -16.65
N ALA A 424 21.42 21.41 -16.03
CA ALA A 424 20.15 21.35 -16.75
C ALA A 424 19.82 22.69 -17.45
N CYS A 425 20.03 23.83 -16.78
CA CYS A 425 19.90 25.17 -17.40
C CYS A 425 20.88 25.36 -18.57
N ILE A 426 22.14 24.92 -18.44
CA ILE A 426 23.14 24.97 -19.53
C ILE A 426 22.66 24.17 -20.74
N SER A 427 22.10 22.99 -20.50
CA SER A 427 21.60 22.11 -21.55
C SER A 427 20.33 22.64 -22.24
N LEU A 428 19.64 23.60 -21.61
CA LEU A 428 18.44 24.26 -22.13
C LEU A 428 18.70 25.71 -22.59
N LYS A 429 19.96 26.14 -22.70
CA LYS A 429 20.34 27.52 -23.03
C LYS A 429 19.64 28.07 -24.27
N ASP A 430 19.38 27.22 -25.27
CA ASP A 430 18.80 27.63 -26.56
C ASP A 430 17.32 28.07 -26.42
N TYR A 431 16.65 27.68 -25.33
CA TYR A 431 15.29 28.13 -24.99
C TYR A 431 15.26 29.38 -24.10
N LEU A 432 16.42 29.85 -23.62
CA LEU A 432 16.50 31.04 -22.77
C LEU A 432 16.74 32.31 -23.60
N PRO A 433 16.23 33.47 -23.16
CA PRO A 433 16.59 34.77 -23.73
C PRO A 433 18.10 35.05 -23.65
N LEU A 434 18.63 35.81 -24.63
CA LEU A 434 20.07 36.10 -24.77
C LEU A 434 20.71 36.66 -23.48
N HIS A 435 20.01 37.53 -22.75
CA HIS A 435 20.54 38.10 -21.50
C HIS A 435 20.76 37.03 -20.41
N LYS A 436 19.89 36.01 -20.32
CA LYS A 436 20.04 34.89 -19.39
C LYS A 436 21.16 33.94 -19.84
N GLN A 437 21.30 33.72 -21.16
CA GLN A 437 22.40 32.92 -21.71
C GLN A 437 23.77 33.52 -21.36
N LEU A 438 23.93 34.84 -21.50
CA LEU A 438 25.17 35.54 -21.13
C LEU A 438 25.45 35.46 -19.63
N ARG A 439 24.41 35.57 -18.78
CA ARG A 439 24.56 35.46 -17.33
C ARG A 439 24.96 34.04 -16.91
N LEU A 440 24.36 33.02 -17.52
CA LEU A 440 24.68 31.62 -17.32
C LEU A 440 26.14 31.30 -17.73
N ALA A 441 26.62 31.86 -18.85
CA ALA A 441 28.00 31.70 -19.30
C ALA A 441 29.04 32.36 -18.38
N ASN A 442 28.63 33.41 -17.65
CA ASN A 442 29.48 34.16 -16.73
C ASN A 442 29.46 33.64 -15.28
N MET A 443 28.57 32.70 -14.95
CA MET A 443 28.56 32.06 -13.63
C MET A 443 29.68 31.03 -13.54
N GLU A 444 30.51 31.11 -12.49
CA GLU A 444 31.53 30.10 -12.22
C GLU A 444 30.87 28.70 -12.08
N ALA A 445 31.48 27.69 -12.71
CA ALA A 445 30.98 26.31 -12.64
C ALA A 445 31.15 25.75 -11.21
N PHE A 446 30.08 25.15 -10.67
CA PHE A 446 30.05 24.55 -9.32
C PHE A 446 30.79 23.21 -9.15
#